data_AF-A0A3L7UII6-F1
#
_entry.id   AF-A0A3L7UII6-F1
#
_cell.length_a   1.000
_cell.length_b   1.000
_cell.length_c   1.000
_cell.angle_alpha   90.00
_cell.angle_beta   90.00
_cell.angle_gamma   90.00
#
_symmetry.space_group_name_H-M   'P 1'
#
loop_
_entity.id
_entity.type
_entity.pdbx_description
1 polymer ?
#
loop_
_entity_poly.entity_id
_entity_poly.type
_entity_poly.pdbx_seq_one_letter_code
_entity_poly.pdbx_strand_id
1 'polypeptide(L)'
;MSLLSHDASINTQTAQSVEWWLVGTAGGVSNHATVISSETLRVGRRKDMDVCLDSLLVSGYHAKLFRVKDCLFAMDAGSTNGSFLNGTQFAEAIELNNGDCLEFGDASFRVVRRGTNPCGPQSGAFNALLKTSSLTNALDSIGRKNLAVLLSEGSLAPCYQAIYQLRTGELFGYEFLARSNYPGIETARQLFNQSAKARQDVQFSVFCRQQAYAHCHLNRSDVPVFVNTHPTESLLDVVLPQMQDLREAYPDQGMVLEIHKAAHTEHALIRKLRLELSMINVRLAFDDFGAGQTRIREMVCASADFIKFDPSFICDLQQISKAQRSFFASILASIQSEGTIMVAEGIETPEMAEICHDIGFDLVQGFYYSHPTVIQ
;
A
#
# COMPACT_ATOMS: atom_id res chain seq x y z
N MET A 1 17.58 -30.15 74.99
CA MET A 1 17.52 -28.75 74.54
C MET A 1 17.53 -28.74 73.03
N SER A 2 16.35 -28.70 72.40
CA SER A 2 16.19 -28.62 70.94
C SER A 2 15.52 -27.28 70.61
N LEU A 3 16.06 -26.59 69.62
CA LEU A 3 15.78 -25.21 69.24
C LEU A 3 14.51 -25.08 68.37
N LEU A 4 13.76 -24.00 68.63
CA LEU A 4 13.13 -23.03 67.69
C LEU A 4 13.21 -23.39 66.18
N SER A 5 12.22 -23.20 65.31
CA SER A 5 11.07 -22.29 65.29
C SER A 5 10.23 -22.49 64.01
N HIS A 6 8.91 -22.29 64.15
CA HIS A 6 7.95 -21.69 63.20
C HIS A 6 7.72 -22.31 61.82
N ASP A 7 6.51 -22.88 61.70
CA ASP A 7 5.77 -23.12 60.46
C ASP A 7 5.69 -21.87 59.57
N ALA A 8 6.18 -22.01 58.34
CA ALA A 8 5.79 -21.19 57.22
C ALA A 8 5.47 -22.11 56.05
N SER A 9 4.18 -22.15 55.72
CA SER A 9 3.58 -22.84 54.59
C SER A 9 4.36 -22.51 53.31
N ILE A 10 5.16 -23.48 52.81
CA ILE A 10 5.82 -23.38 51.52
C ILE A 10 4.74 -23.48 50.46
N ASN A 11 4.36 -22.31 49.95
CA ASN A 11 3.54 -22.09 48.78
C ASN A 11 4.22 -22.81 47.60
N THR A 12 3.69 -23.95 47.18
CA THR A 12 4.06 -24.61 45.92
C THR A 12 3.64 -23.69 44.77
N GLN A 13 4.55 -22.81 44.36
CA GLN A 13 4.44 -22.10 43.08
C GLN A 13 4.43 -23.14 41.97
N THR A 14 3.24 -23.48 41.50
CA THR A 14 3.01 -24.14 40.22
C THR A 14 3.71 -23.34 39.14
N ALA A 15 4.68 -23.98 38.47
CA ALA A 15 5.38 -23.43 37.32
C ALA A 15 4.34 -22.94 36.29
N GLN A 16 4.39 -21.65 35.96
CA GLN A 16 3.47 -21.00 35.05
C GLN A 16 3.67 -21.56 33.64
N SER A 17 2.72 -22.36 33.17
CA SER A 17 2.76 -22.96 31.83
C SER A 17 2.49 -21.90 30.76
N VAL A 18 3.51 -21.57 29.96
CA VAL A 18 3.35 -20.77 28.74
C VAL A 18 2.48 -21.55 27.76
N GLU A 19 1.34 -20.98 27.36
CA GLU A 19 0.44 -21.57 26.36
C GLU A 19 0.72 -20.99 24.98
N TRP A 20 0.89 -21.87 24.00
CA TRP A 20 1.05 -21.54 22.59
C TRP A 20 -0.18 -21.95 21.80
N TRP A 21 -0.64 -21.05 20.95
CA TRP A 21 -1.85 -21.19 20.15
C TRP A 21 -1.50 -21.00 18.68
N LEU A 22 -2.05 -21.86 17.82
CA LEU A 22 -2.13 -21.62 16.39
C LEU A 22 -3.52 -21.09 16.09
N VAL A 23 -3.61 -19.85 15.62
CA VAL A 23 -4.87 -19.23 15.23
C VAL A 23 -4.81 -18.96 13.75
N GLY A 24 -5.64 -19.64 12.97
CA GLY A 24 -5.47 -19.62 11.52
C GLY A 24 -6.58 -20.24 10.69
N THR A 25 -6.32 -20.25 9.38
CA THR A 25 -7.14 -20.80 8.32
C THR A 25 -6.76 -22.24 8.04
N ALA A 26 -7.73 -23.14 7.98
CA ALA A 26 -7.55 -24.50 7.47
C ALA A 26 -8.66 -24.84 6.48
N GLY A 27 -8.33 -25.15 5.22
CA GLY A 27 -9.30 -25.68 4.25
C GLY A 27 -10.52 -24.77 3.99
N GLY A 28 -10.36 -23.44 4.07
CA GLY A 28 -11.46 -22.49 3.86
C GLY A 28 -12.47 -22.40 5.01
N VAL A 29 -12.15 -22.94 6.19
CA VAL A 29 -12.89 -22.68 7.43
C VAL A 29 -12.11 -21.67 8.26
N SER A 30 -12.78 -20.56 8.57
CA SER A 30 -12.30 -19.49 9.43
C SER A 30 -12.37 -19.89 10.92
N ASN A 31 -11.40 -19.43 11.73
CA ASN A 31 -11.24 -19.70 13.17
C ASN A 31 -10.79 -21.11 13.60
N HIS A 32 -9.82 -21.73 12.92
CA HIS A 32 -9.14 -22.89 13.51
C HIS A 32 -8.15 -22.41 14.58
N ALA A 33 -8.57 -22.50 15.85
CA ALA A 33 -7.75 -22.21 17.00
C ALA A 33 -7.36 -23.51 17.69
N THR A 34 -6.12 -23.96 17.50
CA THR A 34 -5.62 -25.20 18.10
C THR A 34 -4.57 -24.88 19.15
N VAL A 35 -4.85 -25.31 20.38
CA VAL A 35 -3.90 -25.24 21.48
C VAL A 35 -2.81 -26.27 21.25
N ILE A 36 -1.56 -25.85 21.35
CA ILE A 36 -0.42 -26.77 21.29
C ILE A 36 -0.23 -27.36 22.70
N SER A 37 -1.05 -28.36 23.02
CA SER A 37 -1.06 -29.03 24.32
C SER A 37 -0.11 -30.23 24.40
N SER A 38 0.32 -30.78 23.25
CA SER A 38 1.23 -31.92 23.15
C SER A 38 2.67 -31.49 22.87
N GLU A 39 3.65 -32.31 23.29
CA GLU A 39 5.08 -32.06 23.02
C GLU A 39 5.42 -32.05 21.53
N THR A 40 4.61 -32.73 20.72
CA THR A 40 4.71 -32.74 19.27
C THR A 40 3.30 -32.77 18.68
N LEU A 41 3.10 -31.98 17.63
CA LEU A 41 1.85 -31.79 16.91
C LEU A 41 2.13 -31.95 15.41
N ARG A 42 1.44 -32.90 14.79
CA ARG A 42 1.62 -33.25 13.38
C ARG A 42 0.56 -32.55 12.54
N VAL A 43 1.01 -31.85 11.50
CA VAL A 43 0.18 -31.07 10.59
C VAL A 43 0.14 -31.77 9.24
N GLY A 44 -1.05 -31.96 8.68
CA GLY A 44 -1.18 -32.55 7.35
C GLY A 44 -2.62 -32.77 6.92
N ARG A 45 -2.80 -33.27 5.69
CA ARG A 45 -4.12 -33.48 5.10
C ARG A 45 -4.85 -34.73 5.58
N ARG A 46 -4.13 -35.73 6.11
CA ARG A 46 -4.77 -36.97 6.55
C ARG A 46 -5.55 -36.74 7.84
N LYS A 47 -6.67 -37.45 7.99
CA LYS A 47 -7.58 -37.35 9.16
C LYS A 47 -6.98 -37.87 10.47
N ASP A 48 -5.83 -38.55 10.42
CA ASP A 48 -5.07 -39.03 11.59
C ASP A 48 -4.03 -38.01 12.10
N MET A 49 -3.96 -36.81 11.49
CA MET A 49 -3.09 -35.72 11.91
C MET A 49 -3.70 -34.90 13.05
N ASP A 50 -2.85 -34.39 13.93
CA ASP A 50 -3.25 -33.61 15.11
C ASP A 50 -3.84 -32.23 14.69
N VAL A 51 -3.31 -31.65 13.61
CA VAL A 51 -3.95 -30.56 12.85
C VAL A 51 -4.21 -31.04 11.43
N CYS A 52 -5.47 -31.39 11.18
CA CYS A 52 -5.95 -31.90 9.91
C CYS A 52 -6.36 -30.73 9.00
N LEU A 53 -5.65 -30.54 7.89
CA LEU A 53 -5.92 -29.50 6.89
C LEU A 53 -6.52 -30.12 5.64
N ASP A 54 -7.84 -30.01 5.45
CA ASP A 54 -8.52 -30.62 4.30
C ASP A 54 -8.31 -29.81 3.02
N SER A 55 -7.08 -29.84 2.49
CA SER A 55 -6.68 -29.13 1.28
C SER A 55 -5.75 -29.97 0.43
N LEU A 56 -6.01 -30.03 -0.87
CA LEU A 56 -5.16 -30.73 -1.85
C LEU A 56 -3.75 -30.12 -1.98
N LEU A 57 -3.55 -28.87 -1.53
CA LEU A 57 -2.25 -28.21 -1.51
C LEU A 57 -1.42 -28.58 -0.28
N VAL A 58 -1.99 -29.36 0.65
CA VAL A 58 -1.31 -29.85 1.85
C VAL A 58 -1.00 -31.35 1.67
N SER A 59 0.27 -31.73 1.80
CA SER A 59 0.69 -33.14 1.84
C SER A 59 0.02 -33.91 2.99
N GLY A 60 -0.13 -35.23 2.82
CA GLY A 60 -0.80 -36.08 3.82
C GLY A 60 -0.18 -35.99 5.21
N TYR A 61 1.14 -35.86 5.27
CA TYR A 61 1.91 -35.38 6.40
C TYR A 61 2.79 -34.24 5.86
N HIS A 62 2.58 -33.03 6.34
CA HIS A 62 3.13 -31.81 5.73
C HIS A 62 4.24 -31.21 6.59
N ALA A 63 3.98 -31.04 7.89
CA ALA A 63 4.93 -30.46 8.82
C ALA A 63 4.71 -31.02 10.23
N LYS A 64 5.71 -30.83 11.08
CA LYS A 64 5.59 -31.08 12.51
C LYS A 64 5.95 -29.84 13.30
N LEU A 65 5.17 -29.57 14.33
CA LEU A 65 5.44 -28.58 15.35
C LEU A 65 5.84 -29.32 16.62
N PHE A 66 6.90 -28.90 17.27
CA PHE A 66 7.35 -29.54 18.50
C PHE A 66 7.88 -28.50 19.48
N ARG A 67 7.66 -28.78 20.77
CA ARG A 67 8.06 -27.89 21.85
C ARG A 67 9.32 -28.44 22.51
N VAL A 68 10.33 -27.61 22.66
CA VAL A 68 11.52 -27.91 23.46
C VAL A 68 11.62 -26.84 24.55
N LYS A 69 11.35 -27.23 25.81
CA LYS A 69 11.21 -26.31 26.95
C LYS A 69 10.10 -25.27 26.72
N ASP A 70 10.43 -23.97 26.66
CA ASP A 70 9.47 -22.88 26.42
C ASP A 70 9.46 -22.37 24.97
N CYS A 71 10.30 -22.94 24.11
CA CYS A 71 10.44 -22.57 22.71
C CYS A 71 9.65 -23.55 21.83
N LEU A 72 9.01 -23.00 20.80
CA LEU A 72 8.24 -23.75 19.82
C LEU A 72 9.02 -23.80 18.50
N PHE A 73 9.08 -24.97 17.88
CA PHE A 73 9.79 -25.17 16.61
C PHE A 73 8.85 -25.75 15.55
N ALA A 74 9.05 -25.36 14.30
CA ALA A 74 8.43 -25.98 13.12
C ALA A 74 9.49 -26.68 12.28
N MET A 75 9.12 -27.81 11.66
CA MET A 75 9.96 -28.50 10.68
C MET A 75 9.07 -29.08 9.58
N ASP A 76 9.47 -28.88 8.33
CA ASP A 76 8.80 -29.47 7.18
C ASP A 76 9.07 -30.98 7.14
N ALA A 77 8.06 -31.76 6.73
CA ALA A 77 8.14 -33.22 6.69
C ALA A 77 8.49 -33.78 5.30
N GLY A 78 9.06 -32.96 4.41
CA GLY A 78 9.27 -33.29 3.01
C GLY A 78 8.00 -33.05 2.18
N SER A 79 7.31 -31.95 2.45
CA SER A 79 6.06 -31.59 1.78
C SER A 79 6.29 -31.26 0.30
N THR A 80 5.27 -31.48 -0.53
CA THR A 80 5.36 -31.26 -1.99
C THR A 80 5.40 -29.78 -2.35
N ASN A 81 4.74 -28.94 -1.55
CA ASN A 81 4.59 -27.49 -1.81
C ASN A 81 5.44 -26.62 -0.87
N GLY A 82 6.17 -27.23 0.06
CA GLY A 82 6.98 -26.52 1.06
C GLY A 82 6.17 -25.92 2.20
N SER A 83 6.84 -25.75 3.34
CA SER A 83 6.35 -24.98 4.49
C SER A 83 7.04 -23.62 4.55
N PHE A 84 6.31 -22.57 4.92
CA PHE A 84 6.84 -21.20 4.97
C PHE A 84 6.64 -20.55 6.34
N LEU A 85 7.63 -19.78 6.78
CA LEU A 85 7.58 -18.94 7.98
C LEU A 85 7.79 -17.49 7.55
N ASN A 86 6.80 -16.63 7.78
CA ASN A 86 6.83 -15.22 7.38
C ASN A 86 7.21 -15.04 5.89
N GLY A 87 6.73 -15.94 5.02
CA GLY A 87 7.01 -15.95 3.58
C GLY A 87 8.35 -16.59 3.16
N THR A 88 9.19 -17.03 4.10
CA THR A 88 10.45 -17.72 3.80
C THR A 88 10.27 -19.24 3.94
N GLN A 89 10.60 -19.99 2.90
CA GLN A 89 10.49 -21.45 2.93
C GLN A 89 11.51 -22.04 3.90
N PHE A 90 11.07 -22.99 4.73
CA PHE A 90 11.95 -23.74 5.63
C PHE A 90 11.80 -25.24 5.41
N ALA A 91 12.92 -25.95 5.42
CA ALA A 91 12.97 -27.42 5.37
C ALA A 91 13.48 -28.02 6.69
N GLU A 92 14.45 -27.33 7.33
CA GLU A 92 14.99 -27.71 8.63
C GLU A 92 14.18 -27.12 9.79
N ALA A 93 14.49 -27.54 11.01
CA ALA A 93 13.79 -27.06 12.20
C ALA A 93 14.08 -25.57 12.45
N ILE A 94 13.02 -24.75 12.52
CA ILE A 94 13.09 -23.31 12.77
C ILE A 94 12.33 -22.95 14.06
N GLU A 95 12.88 -22.03 14.84
CA GLU A 95 12.25 -21.52 16.06
C GLU A 95 11.15 -20.50 15.71
N LEU A 96 10.05 -20.54 16.47
CA LEU A 96 8.86 -19.72 16.27
C LEU A 96 8.67 -18.73 17.43
N ASN A 97 8.34 -17.50 17.07
CA ASN A 97 8.06 -16.40 17.99
C ASN A 97 6.58 -16.01 17.99
N ASN A 98 6.18 -15.26 19.02
CA ASN A 98 4.83 -14.71 19.09
C ASN A 98 4.58 -13.72 17.94
N GLY A 99 3.51 -13.93 17.20
CA GLY A 99 3.12 -13.14 16.05
C GLY A 99 3.56 -13.70 14.71
N ASP A 100 4.42 -14.73 14.69
CA ASP A 100 4.91 -15.36 13.46
C ASP A 100 3.80 -16.06 12.67
N CYS A 101 3.92 -16.04 11.34
CA CYS A 101 2.98 -16.64 10.41
C CYS A 101 3.58 -17.90 9.78
N LEU A 102 2.95 -19.04 10.04
CA LEU A 102 3.24 -20.33 9.44
C LEU A 102 2.28 -20.62 8.31
N GLU A 103 2.81 -21.08 7.18
CA GLU A 103 2.02 -21.44 6.01
C GLU A 103 2.33 -22.87 5.56
N PHE A 104 1.26 -23.62 5.32
CA PHE A 104 1.29 -24.99 4.82
C PHE A 104 0.32 -25.08 3.65
N GLY A 105 0.83 -25.04 2.41
CA GLY A 105 -0.03 -24.95 1.23
C GLY A 105 -0.90 -23.68 1.22
N ASP A 106 -2.21 -23.84 1.36
CA ASP A 106 -3.20 -22.76 1.46
C ASP A 106 -3.67 -22.47 2.90
N ALA A 107 -3.14 -23.20 3.88
CA ALA A 107 -3.43 -22.98 5.29
C ALA A 107 -2.40 -22.03 5.91
N SER A 108 -2.87 -21.03 6.66
CA SER A 108 -2.02 -20.04 7.31
C SER A 108 -2.38 -19.91 8.78
N PHE A 109 -1.38 -19.93 9.65
CA PHE A 109 -1.53 -19.93 11.10
C PHE A 109 -0.65 -18.85 11.72
N ARG A 110 -1.23 -18.03 12.58
CA ARG A 110 -0.47 -17.14 13.44
C ARG A 110 -0.16 -17.84 14.76
N VAL A 111 1.11 -17.78 15.15
CA VAL A 111 1.60 -18.27 16.43
C VAL A 111 1.32 -17.23 17.51
N VAL A 112 0.59 -17.59 18.55
CA VAL A 112 0.27 -16.70 19.68
C VAL A 112 0.77 -17.30 20.99
N ARG A 113 1.53 -16.53 21.77
CA ARG A 113 2.05 -16.90 23.08
C ARG A 113 1.31 -16.10 24.16
N ARG A 114 0.63 -16.77 25.09
CA ARG A 114 -0.01 -16.10 26.24
C ARG A 114 0.92 -16.15 27.46
N GLY A 115 1.34 -14.98 27.95
CA GLY A 115 1.95 -14.83 29.28
C GLY A 115 0.89 -14.32 30.26
N THR A 116 0.65 -15.01 31.37
CA THR A 116 -0.29 -14.56 32.39
C THR A 116 0.36 -13.49 33.27
N ASN A 117 -0.08 -12.23 33.18
CA ASN A 117 0.06 -11.25 34.27
C ASN A 117 -1.27 -10.48 34.46
N PRO A 118 -1.91 -10.54 35.64
CA PRO A 118 -3.16 -9.82 35.92
C PRO A 118 -2.97 -8.59 36.83
N CYS A 119 -3.33 -7.40 36.35
CA CYS A 119 -3.68 -6.17 37.11
C CYS A 119 -4.14 -5.13 36.08
N GLY A 120 -5.30 -4.47 36.10
CA GLY A 120 -6.41 -4.36 37.04
C GLY A 120 -7.70 -3.95 36.29
N PRO A 121 -8.78 -3.53 36.97
CA PRO A 121 -10.15 -3.84 36.57
C PRO A 121 -10.88 -2.69 35.86
N GLN A 122 -11.50 -2.96 34.70
CA GLN A 122 -12.93 -2.69 34.47
C GLN A 122 -13.50 -3.75 33.51
N SER A 123 -14.08 -4.78 34.12
CA SER A 123 -14.94 -5.77 33.48
C SER A 123 -16.21 -5.07 32.98
N GLY A 124 -16.27 -4.83 31.67
CA GLY A 124 -17.37 -4.16 30.99
C GLY A 124 -17.11 -3.97 29.49
N ALA A 125 -15.85 -3.77 29.10
CA ALA A 125 -15.47 -3.55 27.71
C ALA A 125 -15.35 -4.84 26.87
N PHE A 126 -15.05 -5.99 27.49
CA PHE A 126 -14.73 -7.22 26.72
C PHE A 126 -15.98 -7.95 26.19
N ASN A 127 -17.08 -7.96 26.93
CA ASN A 127 -18.37 -8.48 26.43
C ASN A 127 -19.10 -7.48 25.51
N ALA A 128 -18.71 -6.20 25.53
CA ALA A 128 -19.18 -5.20 24.56
C ALA A 128 -18.42 -5.29 23.22
N LEU A 129 -17.13 -5.63 23.24
CA LEU A 129 -16.31 -5.91 22.05
C LEU A 129 -16.71 -7.18 21.29
N LEU A 130 -17.46 -8.09 21.92
CA LEU A 130 -17.96 -9.32 21.30
C LEU A 130 -19.37 -9.18 20.69
N LYS A 131 -20.06 -8.04 20.85
CA LYS A 131 -21.45 -7.83 20.39
C LYS A 131 -21.67 -6.79 19.30
N THR A 132 -20.63 -6.11 18.82
CA THR A 132 -20.73 -5.23 17.65
C THR A 132 -19.77 -5.71 16.57
N SER A 133 -20.28 -6.60 15.70
CA SER A 133 -20.02 -6.70 14.25
C SER A 133 -18.65 -6.31 13.67
N SER A 134 -17.57 -6.48 14.41
CA SER A 134 -16.19 -6.21 14.04
C SER A 134 -15.33 -7.21 14.77
N LEU A 135 -14.96 -8.33 14.11
CA LEU A 135 -13.72 -9.11 14.35
C LEU A 135 -13.69 -10.48 13.63
N THR A 136 -14.72 -10.91 12.93
CA THR A 136 -14.76 -12.26 12.34
C THR A 136 -15.14 -12.27 10.86
N ASN A 137 -14.28 -11.69 10.02
CA ASN A 137 -14.29 -11.90 8.56
C ASN A 137 -12.90 -12.24 7.98
N ALA A 138 -11.91 -12.56 8.82
CA ALA A 138 -10.61 -13.01 8.37
C ALA A 138 -10.63 -14.54 8.23
N LEU A 139 -10.37 -15.06 7.02
CA LEU A 139 -10.06 -16.46 6.64
C LEU A 139 -10.88 -17.09 5.48
N ASP A 140 -11.29 -16.34 4.44
CA ASP A 140 -11.75 -16.98 3.18
C ASP A 140 -11.16 -16.30 1.93
N SER A 141 -10.91 -17.06 0.87
CA SER A 141 -10.68 -16.57 -0.51
C SER A 141 -9.33 -15.92 -0.84
N ILE A 142 -8.40 -16.80 -1.22
CA ILE A 142 -7.24 -16.56 -2.07
C ILE A 142 -7.60 -15.51 -3.15
N GLY A 143 -6.96 -14.33 -3.07
CA GLY A 143 -7.07 -13.24 -4.05
C GLY A 143 -8.11 -12.15 -3.77
N ARG A 144 -9.16 -12.39 -2.97
CA ARG A 144 -10.23 -11.38 -2.75
C ARG A 144 -10.19 -10.66 -1.39
N LYS A 145 -9.67 -11.29 -0.32
CA LYS A 145 -9.70 -10.67 1.03
C LYS A 145 -8.49 -9.78 1.39
N ASN A 146 -7.37 -9.84 0.67
CA ASN A 146 -6.28 -8.88 0.92
C ASN A 146 -6.66 -7.45 0.50
N LEU A 147 -7.54 -7.30 -0.50
CA LEU A 147 -7.98 -5.98 -0.90
C LEU A 147 -9.02 -5.37 0.06
N ALA A 148 -9.86 -6.16 0.72
CA ALA A 148 -10.73 -5.61 1.78
C ALA A 148 -9.91 -5.02 2.95
N VAL A 149 -8.74 -5.60 3.23
CA VAL A 149 -7.77 -5.02 4.16
C VAL A 149 -7.12 -3.77 3.55
N LEU A 150 -6.63 -3.81 2.31
CA LEU A 150 -6.05 -2.63 1.65
C LEU A 150 -7.04 -1.46 1.44
N LEU A 151 -8.33 -1.76 1.29
CA LEU A 151 -9.47 -0.84 1.20
C LEU A 151 -10.03 -0.48 2.58
N SER A 152 -9.56 -1.10 3.65
CA SER A 152 -9.93 -0.71 5.02
C SER A 152 -9.11 0.50 5.43
N GLU A 153 -9.76 1.41 6.15
CA GLU A 153 -9.12 2.59 6.74
C GLU A 153 -7.92 2.16 7.60
N GLY A 154 -6.74 2.73 7.32
CA GLY A 154 -5.49 2.46 8.06
C GLY A 154 -4.50 1.50 7.40
N SER A 155 -4.85 0.81 6.31
CA SER A 155 -3.91 -0.06 5.57
C SER A 155 -3.14 0.66 4.46
N LEU A 156 -3.66 1.80 3.99
CA LEU A 156 -2.91 2.74 3.17
C LEU A 156 -2.13 3.70 4.06
N ALA A 157 -0.85 3.86 3.76
CA ALA A 157 -0.03 4.94 4.25
C ALA A 157 -0.08 6.07 3.19
N PRO A 158 -0.76 7.19 3.46
CA PRO A 158 -0.83 8.29 2.52
C PRO A 158 0.54 9.00 2.48
N CYS A 159 1.26 8.84 1.37
CA CYS A 159 2.49 9.57 1.13
C CYS A 159 2.25 10.67 0.09
N TYR A 160 3.00 11.75 0.24
CA TYR A 160 2.93 12.91 -0.59
C TYR A 160 4.33 13.32 -0.99
N GLN A 161 4.53 13.58 -2.27
CA GLN A 161 5.76 14.15 -2.76
C GLN A 161 5.53 15.62 -3.10
N ALA A 162 6.40 16.50 -2.59
CA ALA A 162 6.25 17.93 -2.82
C ALA A 162 6.65 18.30 -4.26
N ILE A 163 5.86 19.19 -4.84
CA ILE A 163 6.11 19.84 -6.12
C ILE A 163 6.45 21.30 -5.81
N TYR A 164 7.59 21.76 -6.31
CA TYR A 164 8.11 23.10 -6.04
C TYR A 164 8.06 23.98 -7.28
N GLN A 165 7.87 25.28 -7.08
CA GLN A 165 8.15 26.27 -8.12
C GLN A 165 9.65 26.34 -8.36
N LEU A 166 10.08 26.13 -9.60
CA LEU A 166 11.50 26.03 -9.92
C LEU A 166 12.25 27.35 -9.66
N ARG A 167 11.62 28.49 -9.91
CA ARG A 167 12.26 29.81 -9.78
C ARG A 167 12.38 30.29 -8.33
N THR A 168 11.36 30.06 -7.53
CA THR A 168 11.27 30.60 -6.16
C THR A 168 11.67 29.57 -5.10
N GLY A 169 11.59 28.27 -5.42
CA GLY A 169 11.74 27.19 -4.47
C GLY A 169 10.54 27.04 -3.51
N GLU A 170 9.45 27.78 -3.74
CA GLU A 170 8.25 27.70 -2.92
C GLU A 170 7.46 26.43 -3.21
N LEU A 171 6.86 25.85 -2.17
CA LEU A 171 5.96 24.72 -2.30
C LEU A 171 4.76 25.13 -3.16
N PHE A 172 4.54 24.41 -4.28
CA PHE A 172 3.38 24.60 -5.14
C PHE A 172 2.23 23.68 -4.74
N GLY A 173 2.53 22.42 -4.43
CA GLY A 173 1.53 21.40 -4.17
C GLY A 173 2.15 20.06 -3.85
N TYR A 174 1.30 19.04 -3.74
CA TYR A 174 1.72 17.68 -3.46
C TYR A 174 1.14 16.69 -4.46
N GLU A 175 1.92 15.71 -4.87
CA GLU A 175 1.41 14.51 -5.52
C GLU A 175 1.13 13.43 -4.48
N PHE A 176 -0.09 12.90 -4.49
CA PHE A 176 -0.45 11.77 -3.66
C PHE A 176 0.06 10.44 -4.24
N LEU A 177 0.79 9.70 -3.42
CA LEU A 177 1.36 8.40 -3.75
C LEU A 177 0.88 7.36 -2.75
N ALA A 178 0.07 6.41 -3.23
CA ALA A 178 -0.39 5.30 -2.41
C ALA A 178 0.80 4.41 -1.98
N ARG A 179 0.89 4.17 -0.67
CA ARG A 179 1.80 3.19 -0.04
C ARG A 179 1.01 2.33 0.93
N SER A 180 1.60 1.21 1.35
CA SER A 180 1.01 0.37 2.40
C SER A 180 2.00 0.08 3.50
N ASN A 181 1.46 -0.10 4.70
CA ASN A 181 2.20 -0.64 5.84
C ASN A 181 2.17 -2.17 5.87
N TYR A 182 1.57 -2.83 4.87
CA TYR A 182 1.52 -4.28 4.76
C TYR A 182 2.86 -4.84 4.24
N PRO A 183 3.56 -5.71 5.01
CA PRO A 183 4.83 -6.29 4.58
C PRO A 183 4.70 -7.08 3.27
N GLY A 184 5.58 -6.81 2.31
CA GLY A 184 5.59 -7.39 0.97
C GLY A 184 4.66 -6.69 -0.05
N ILE A 185 3.90 -5.67 0.34
CA ILE A 185 3.02 -4.87 -0.53
C ILE A 185 3.16 -3.37 -0.23
N GLU A 186 4.38 -2.88 -0.05
CA GLU A 186 4.64 -1.52 0.41
C GLU A 186 4.47 -0.46 -0.69
N THR A 187 4.76 -0.84 -1.94
CA THR A 187 4.79 0.07 -3.08
C THR A 187 3.46 0.14 -3.83
N ALA A 188 3.21 1.27 -4.51
CA ALA A 188 2.06 1.43 -5.39
C ALA A 188 1.97 0.30 -6.44
N ARG A 189 3.09 -0.08 -7.06
CA ARG A 189 3.13 -1.16 -8.05
C ARG A 189 2.64 -2.49 -7.46
N GLN A 190 3.08 -2.84 -6.26
CA GLN A 190 2.62 -4.07 -5.60
C GLN A 190 1.13 -3.98 -5.27
N LEU A 191 0.66 -2.84 -4.77
CA LEU A 191 -0.75 -2.59 -4.47
C LEU A 191 -1.64 -2.76 -5.70
N PHE A 192 -1.31 -2.08 -6.80
CA PHE A 192 -2.07 -2.16 -8.04
C PHE A 192 -1.97 -3.55 -8.71
N ASN A 193 -0.84 -4.23 -8.60
CA ASN A 193 -0.72 -5.62 -9.04
C ASN A 193 -1.68 -6.56 -8.28
N GLN A 194 -1.89 -6.32 -6.97
CA GLN A 194 -2.82 -7.12 -6.18
C GLN A 194 -4.27 -6.76 -6.47
N SER A 195 -4.61 -5.47 -6.62
CA SER A 195 -5.96 -5.04 -7.00
C SER A 195 -6.34 -5.54 -8.39
N ALA A 196 -5.42 -5.56 -9.35
CA ALA A 196 -5.64 -6.08 -10.70
C ALA A 196 -5.94 -7.58 -10.69
N LYS A 197 -5.22 -8.38 -9.89
CA LYS A 197 -5.53 -9.81 -9.69
C LYS A 197 -6.93 -10.02 -9.12
N ALA A 198 -7.37 -9.12 -8.26
CA ALA A 198 -8.71 -9.10 -7.69
C ALA A 198 -9.79 -8.52 -8.63
N ARG A 199 -9.40 -7.91 -9.77
CA ARG A 199 -10.26 -7.13 -10.69
C ARG A 199 -10.97 -5.97 -10.01
N GLN A 200 -10.27 -5.29 -9.11
CA GLN A 200 -10.77 -4.19 -8.30
C GLN A 200 -9.83 -2.97 -8.35
N ASP A 201 -8.98 -2.90 -9.37
CA ASP A 201 -8.07 -1.80 -9.67
C ASP A 201 -8.80 -0.45 -9.77
N VAL A 202 -9.96 -0.40 -10.42
CA VAL A 202 -10.81 0.81 -10.48
C VAL A 202 -11.29 1.22 -9.08
N GLN A 203 -11.83 0.27 -8.30
CA GLN A 203 -12.34 0.55 -6.95
C GLN A 203 -11.23 1.01 -6.00
N PHE A 204 -10.05 0.40 -6.13
CA PHE A 204 -8.89 0.77 -5.35
C PHE A 204 -8.35 2.16 -5.70
N SER A 205 -8.34 2.51 -6.98
CA SER A 205 -7.97 3.85 -7.42
C SER A 205 -8.93 4.93 -6.90
N VAL A 206 -10.24 4.65 -6.96
CA VAL A 206 -11.29 5.48 -6.34
C VAL A 206 -11.02 5.66 -4.85
N PHE A 207 -10.79 4.57 -4.13
CA PHE A 207 -10.48 4.60 -2.69
C PHE A 207 -9.23 5.43 -2.37
N CYS A 208 -8.15 5.26 -3.14
CA CYS A 208 -6.92 6.06 -3.01
C CYS A 208 -7.20 7.56 -3.10
N ARG A 209 -8.00 8.02 -4.07
CA ARG A 209 -8.34 9.45 -4.20
C ARG A 209 -9.18 9.96 -3.03
N GLN A 210 -10.11 9.16 -2.52
CA GLN A 210 -10.89 9.51 -1.33
C GLN A 210 -9.99 9.70 -0.10
N GLN A 211 -9.06 8.76 0.11
CA GLN A 211 -8.10 8.83 1.22
C GLN A 211 -7.15 10.02 1.08
N ALA A 212 -6.70 10.33 -0.14
CA ALA A 212 -5.84 11.49 -0.41
C ALA A 212 -6.47 12.79 0.09
N TYR A 213 -7.72 13.07 -0.31
CA TYR A 213 -8.41 14.30 0.06
C TYR A 213 -8.90 14.31 1.50
N ALA A 214 -9.36 13.18 2.04
CA ALA A 214 -9.71 13.06 3.46
C ALA A 214 -8.51 13.39 4.36
N HIS A 215 -7.33 12.85 4.04
CA HIS A 215 -6.10 13.10 4.79
C HIS A 215 -5.61 14.55 4.63
N CYS A 216 -5.69 15.13 3.43
CA CYS A 216 -5.33 16.54 3.22
C CYS A 216 -6.26 17.51 3.97
N HIS A 217 -7.57 17.23 3.99
CA HIS A 217 -8.55 18.02 4.72
C HIS A 217 -8.29 17.98 6.23
N LEU A 218 -8.01 16.79 6.78
CA LEU A 218 -7.70 16.62 8.21
C LEU A 218 -6.44 17.42 8.62
N ASN A 219 -5.42 17.46 7.76
CA ASN A 219 -4.18 18.19 8.01
C ASN A 219 -4.22 19.67 7.58
N ARG A 220 -5.38 20.18 7.14
CA ARG A 220 -5.58 21.59 6.73
C ARG A 220 -4.55 22.08 5.70
N SER A 221 -4.28 21.24 4.70
CA SER A 221 -3.36 21.59 3.63
C SER A 221 -4.08 22.43 2.56
N ASP A 222 -3.71 23.71 2.47
CA ASP A 222 -4.31 24.65 1.50
C ASP A 222 -3.69 24.56 0.09
N VAL A 223 -2.63 23.75 -0.07
CA VAL A 223 -1.97 23.60 -1.36
C VAL A 223 -2.69 22.60 -2.27
N PRO A 224 -2.63 22.77 -3.60
CA PRO A 224 -3.12 21.80 -4.57
C PRO A 224 -2.58 20.38 -4.35
N VAL A 225 -3.47 19.40 -4.46
CA VAL A 225 -3.14 17.97 -4.39
C VAL A 225 -3.42 17.33 -5.74
N PHE A 226 -2.38 16.74 -6.30
CA PHE A 226 -2.41 15.97 -7.52
C PHE A 226 -2.72 14.51 -7.19
N VAL A 227 -3.69 13.93 -7.91
CA VAL A 227 -4.12 12.56 -7.72
C VAL A 227 -4.22 11.82 -9.04
N ASN A 228 -3.75 10.58 -9.04
CA ASN A 228 -3.64 9.75 -10.22
C ASN A 228 -4.96 9.05 -10.61
N THR A 229 -5.12 8.79 -11.90
CA THR A 229 -6.10 7.85 -12.45
C THR A 229 -5.46 6.53 -12.84
N HIS A 230 -6.22 5.45 -12.72
CA HIS A 230 -5.80 4.15 -13.20
C HIS A 230 -6.21 3.98 -14.68
N PRO A 231 -5.37 3.36 -15.54
CA PRO A 231 -5.62 3.24 -16.99
C PRO A 231 -6.95 2.61 -17.43
N THR A 232 -7.56 1.79 -16.57
CA THR A 232 -8.80 1.05 -16.87
C THR A 232 -10.06 1.80 -16.48
N GLU A 233 -9.94 2.97 -15.86
CA GLU A 233 -11.09 3.74 -15.40
C GLU A 233 -11.80 4.46 -16.55
N SER A 234 -13.13 4.43 -16.56
CA SER A 234 -13.89 5.33 -17.44
C SER A 234 -13.77 6.76 -16.92
N LEU A 235 -13.15 7.62 -17.72
CA LEU A 235 -12.97 9.03 -17.37
C LEU A 235 -14.30 9.76 -17.11
N LEU A 236 -15.34 9.46 -17.90
CA LEU A 236 -16.63 10.14 -17.79
C LEU A 236 -17.63 9.42 -16.88
N ASP A 237 -17.57 8.09 -16.79
CA ASP A 237 -18.58 7.32 -16.03
C ASP A 237 -18.12 6.98 -14.60
N VAL A 238 -16.81 7.07 -14.32
CA VAL A 238 -16.25 6.76 -13.00
C VAL A 238 -15.51 7.97 -12.43
N VAL A 239 -14.51 8.48 -13.15
CA VAL A 239 -13.61 9.51 -12.61
C VAL A 239 -14.34 10.84 -12.42
N LEU A 240 -15.06 11.32 -13.44
CA LEU A 240 -15.77 12.59 -13.36
C LEU A 240 -16.83 12.62 -12.22
N PRO A 241 -17.75 11.65 -12.09
CA PRO A 241 -18.69 11.60 -10.96
C PRO A 241 -17.98 11.60 -9.61
N GLN A 242 -16.89 10.83 -9.49
CA GLN A 242 -16.14 10.80 -8.24
C GLN A 242 -15.49 12.15 -7.92
N MET A 243 -14.95 12.86 -8.91
CA MET A 243 -14.38 14.19 -8.70
C MET A 243 -15.46 15.22 -8.34
N GLN A 244 -16.68 15.07 -8.84
CA GLN A 244 -17.84 15.87 -8.43
C GLN A 244 -18.17 15.63 -6.94
N ASP A 245 -18.28 14.36 -6.53
CA ASP A 245 -18.53 13.99 -5.13
C ASP A 245 -17.44 14.53 -4.19
N LEU A 246 -16.17 14.42 -4.60
CA LEU A 246 -15.03 14.92 -3.84
C LEU A 246 -15.04 16.45 -3.73
N ARG A 247 -15.36 17.15 -4.82
CA ARG A 247 -15.48 18.62 -4.81
C ARG A 247 -16.59 19.08 -3.87
N GLU A 248 -17.73 18.38 -3.84
CA GLU A 248 -18.81 18.68 -2.90
C GLU A 248 -18.38 18.46 -1.45
N ALA A 249 -17.64 17.38 -1.17
CA ALA A 249 -17.12 17.08 0.16
C ALA A 249 -16.00 18.05 0.61
N TYR A 250 -15.18 18.54 -0.33
CA TYR A 250 -14.02 19.39 -0.04
C TYR A 250 -13.98 20.65 -0.95
N PRO A 251 -14.88 21.63 -0.74
CA PRO A 251 -15.08 22.76 -1.67
C PRO A 251 -13.84 23.63 -1.89
N ASP A 252 -13.03 23.84 -0.85
CA ASP A 252 -11.89 24.76 -0.89
C ASP A 252 -10.56 24.09 -1.29
N GLN A 253 -10.51 22.75 -1.37
CA GLN A 253 -9.26 22.04 -1.66
C GLN A 253 -8.85 22.22 -3.13
N GLY A 254 -7.60 22.60 -3.38
CA GLY A 254 -7.05 22.57 -4.73
C GLY A 254 -6.94 21.14 -5.25
N MET A 255 -7.65 20.80 -6.33
CA MET A 255 -7.69 19.46 -6.90
C MET A 255 -7.06 19.44 -8.29
N VAL A 256 -6.11 18.53 -8.50
CA VAL A 256 -5.53 18.28 -9.82
C VAL A 256 -5.63 16.78 -10.12
N LEU A 257 -6.29 16.45 -11.22
CA LEU A 257 -6.42 15.08 -11.68
C LEU A 257 -5.33 14.76 -12.69
N GLU A 258 -4.53 13.73 -12.43
CA GLU A 258 -3.50 13.24 -13.35
C GLU A 258 -4.04 12.08 -14.19
N ILE A 259 -3.89 12.20 -15.51
CA ILE A 259 -4.25 11.12 -16.43
C ILE A 259 -3.01 10.62 -17.19
N HIS A 260 -2.86 9.30 -17.20
CA HIS A 260 -1.84 8.65 -18.00
C HIS A 260 -2.27 8.63 -19.47
N LYS A 261 -1.50 9.28 -20.33
CA LYS A 261 -1.89 9.52 -21.73
C LYS A 261 -1.86 8.25 -22.58
N ALA A 262 -0.98 7.29 -22.31
CA ALA A 262 -0.91 6.04 -23.09
C ALA A 262 -2.20 5.20 -23.01
N ALA A 263 -3.04 5.45 -22.00
CA ALA A 263 -4.33 4.79 -21.82
C ALA A 263 -5.48 5.47 -22.60
N HIS A 264 -5.31 6.70 -23.09
CA HIS A 264 -6.40 7.52 -23.63
C HIS A 264 -6.02 8.20 -24.95
N THR A 265 -6.38 7.57 -26.08
CA THR A 265 -6.08 8.06 -27.44
C THR A 265 -7.14 9.01 -28.02
N GLU A 266 -8.27 9.20 -27.34
CA GLU A 266 -9.39 9.99 -27.84
C GLU A 266 -9.35 11.46 -27.38
N HIS A 267 -8.84 12.34 -28.24
CA HIS A 267 -8.77 13.80 -27.96
C HIS A 267 -10.13 14.43 -27.61
N ALA A 268 -11.22 13.97 -28.24
CA ALA A 268 -12.56 14.49 -27.97
C ALA A 268 -13.03 14.17 -26.54
N LEU A 269 -12.74 12.96 -26.05
CA LEU A 269 -13.03 12.52 -24.70
C LEU A 269 -12.31 13.40 -23.67
N ILE A 270 -11.00 13.61 -23.87
CA ILE A 270 -10.20 14.41 -22.94
C ILE A 270 -10.64 15.88 -22.93
N ARG A 271 -10.98 16.44 -24.10
CA ARG A 271 -11.51 17.81 -24.19
C ARG A 271 -12.83 17.94 -23.44
N LYS A 272 -13.73 16.95 -23.57
CA LYS A 272 -14.99 16.91 -22.82
C LYS A 272 -14.70 16.82 -21.31
N LEU A 273 -13.83 15.91 -20.89
CA LEU A 273 -13.43 15.77 -19.49
C LEU A 273 -12.90 17.09 -18.93
N ARG A 274 -11.96 17.76 -19.62
CA ARG A 274 -11.42 19.06 -19.18
C ARG A 274 -12.54 20.10 -18.98
N LEU A 275 -13.50 20.18 -19.89
CA LEU A 275 -14.62 21.12 -19.75
C LEU A 275 -15.46 20.81 -18.50
N GLU A 276 -15.82 19.54 -18.29
CA GLU A 276 -16.59 19.11 -17.12
C GLU A 276 -15.83 19.35 -15.80
N LEU A 277 -14.53 19.03 -15.75
CA LEU A 277 -13.69 19.29 -14.58
C LEU A 277 -13.53 20.79 -14.30
N SER A 278 -13.41 21.62 -15.34
CA SER A 278 -13.30 23.07 -15.16
C SER A 278 -14.54 23.69 -14.52
N MET A 279 -15.74 23.15 -14.80
CA MET A 279 -16.99 23.62 -14.19
C MET A 279 -17.05 23.35 -12.67
N ILE A 280 -16.29 22.36 -12.19
CA ILE A 280 -16.17 22.02 -10.77
C ILE A 280 -14.83 22.45 -10.17
N ASN A 281 -14.11 23.36 -10.83
CA ASN A 281 -12.81 23.88 -10.40
C ASN A 281 -11.76 22.78 -10.11
N VAL A 282 -11.76 21.72 -10.92
CA VAL A 282 -10.72 20.67 -10.91
C VAL A 282 -9.83 20.87 -12.11
N ARG A 283 -8.51 20.88 -11.90
CA ARG A 283 -7.51 21.02 -12.97
C ARG A 283 -7.08 19.66 -13.50
N LEU A 284 -6.62 19.62 -14.75
CA LEU A 284 -6.18 18.40 -15.42
C LEU A 284 -4.67 18.43 -15.69
N ALA A 285 -4.00 17.35 -15.33
CA ALA A 285 -2.58 17.10 -15.61
C ALA A 285 -2.41 15.88 -16.51
N PHE A 286 -1.47 15.96 -17.45
CA PHE A 286 -1.00 14.79 -18.20
C PHE A 286 0.29 14.27 -17.60
N ASP A 287 0.29 12.97 -17.31
CA ASP A 287 1.41 12.27 -16.70
C ASP A 287 2.25 11.49 -17.72
N ASP A 288 3.49 11.16 -17.35
CA ASP A 288 4.50 10.42 -18.12
C ASP A 288 4.79 10.99 -19.52
N PHE A 289 4.78 12.32 -19.67
CA PHE A 289 5.05 12.94 -20.95
C PHE A 289 6.53 12.79 -21.35
N GLY A 290 6.79 12.31 -22.56
CA GLY A 290 8.15 12.11 -23.07
C GLY A 290 8.67 10.68 -22.95
N ALA A 291 7.98 9.78 -22.24
CA ALA A 291 8.26 8.35 -22.31
C ALA A 291 7.90 7.80 -23.72
N GLY A 292 8.91 7.43 -24.52
CA GLY A 292 8.73 6.85 -25.86
C GLY A 292 8.48 7.86 -26.99
N GLN A 293 7.62 7.51 -27.98
CA GLN A 293 7.40 8.31 -29.21
C GLN A 293 6.33 9.40 -29.07
N THR A 294 6.37 10.21 -28.00
CA THR A 294 5.38 11.28 -27.84
C THR A 294 5.56 12.36 -28.91
N ARG A 295 4.53 12.60 -29.73
CA ARG A 295 4.62 13.54 -30.88
C ARG A 295 4.32 14.95 -30.41
N ILE A 296 5.15 15.94 -30.79
CA ILE A 296 4.97 17.39 -30.52
C ILE A 296 3.54 17.86 -30.83
N ARG A 297 2.92 17.34 -31.90
CA ARG A 297 1.52 17.65 -32.26
C ARG A 297 0.54 17.35 -31.12
N GLU A 298 0.77 16.29 -30.38
CA GLU A 298 -0.09 15.92 -29.26
C GLU A 298 0.17 16.74 -28.01
N MET A 299 1.33 17.41 -27.92
CA MET A 299 1.65 18.38 -26.87
C MET A 299 0.86 19.66 -27.09
N VAL A 300 0.79 20.13 -28.35
CA VAL A 300 0.04 21.33 -28.74
C VAL A 300 -1.47 21.10 -28.66
N CYS A 301 -1.94 19.87 -28.88
CA CYS A 301 -3.37 19.53 -28.73
C CYS A 301 -3.76 19.14 -27.30
N ALA A 302 -2.80 19.11 -26.36
CA ALA A 302 -3.06 18.83 -24.96
C ALA A 302 -3.69 20.05 -24.31
N SER A 303 -5.01 20.13 -24.30
CA SER A 303 -5.72 21.08 -23.44
C SER A 303 -5.66 20.60 -21.99
N ALA A 304 -4.47 20.48 -21.41
CA ALA A 304 -4.26 20.23 -19.99
C ALA A 304 -3.86 21.54 -19.30
N ASP A 305 -4.04 21.62 -17.98
CA ASP A 305 -3.52 22.72 -17.19
C ASP A 305 -2.07 22.46 -16.79
N PHE A 306 -1.70 21.18 -16.67
CA PHE A 306 -0.34 20.73 -16.39
C PHE A 306 0.13 19.66 -17.38
N ILE A 307 1.41 19.68 -17.72
CA ILE A 307 2.10 18.59 -18.41
C ILE A 307 3.30 18.19 -17.55
N LYS A 308 3.31 16.95 -17.08
CA LYS A 308 4.40 16.37 -16.31
C LYS A 308 5.32 15.57 -17.23
N PHE A 309 6.60 15.89 -17.20
CA PHE A 309 7.63 15.32 -18.06
C PHE A 309 8.41 14.25 -17.30
N ASP A 310 8.41 13.04 -17.86
CA ASP A 310 9.03 11.85 -17.27
C ASP A 310 10.55 12.02 -17.11
N PRO A 311 11.18 11.39 -16.10
CA PRO A 311 12.61 11.52 -15.85
C PRO A 311 13.50 11.14 -17.05
N SER A 312 13.06 10.23 -17.92
CA SER A 312 13.77 9.87 -19.16
C SER A 312 13.88 11.05 -20.12
N PHE A 313 12.84 11.89 -20.22
CA PHE A 313 12.89 13.11 -21.04
C PHE A 313 13.95 14.08 -20.50
N ILE A 314 14.02 14.24 -19.18
CA ILE A 314 15.03 15.09 -18.54
C ILE A 314 16.43 14.53 -18.76
N CYS A 315 16.60 13.21 -18.67
CA CYS A 315 17.87 12.53 -18.98
C CYS A 315 18.31 12.77 -20.43
N ASP A 316 17.39 12.64 -21.40
CA ASP A 316 17.67 12.88 -22.82
C ASP A 316 18.10 14.34 -23.06
N LEU A 317 17.48 15.30 -22.36
CA LEU A 317 17.87 16.70 -22.42
C LEU A 317 19.32 16.93 -21.95
N GLN A 318 19.84 16.10 -21.03
CA GLN A 318 21.25 16.19 -20.62
C GLN A 318 22.21 15.79 -21.74
N GLN A 319 21.82 14.86 -22.61
CA GLN A 319 22.68 14.30 -23.65
C GLN A 319 22.75 15.15 -24.93
N ILE A 320 21.76 16.03 -25.15
CA ILE A 320 21.71 16.87 -26.35
C ILE A 320 22.54 18.15 -26.22
N SER A 321 22.93 18.70 -27.37
CA SER A 321 23.72 19.94 -27.44
C SER A 321 22.93 21.16 -26.94
N LYS A 322 23.64 22.20 -26.49
CA LYS A 322 23.03 23.47 -26.04
C LYS A 322 22.10 24.09 -27.09
N ALA A 323 22.46 24.01 -28.38
CA ALA A 323 21.64 24.50 -29.47
C ALA A 323 20.30 23.74 -29.60
N GLN A 324 20.33 22.42 -29.43
CA GLN A 324 19.11 21.60 -29.40
C GLN A 324 18.26 21.92 -28.18
N ARG A 325 18.85 22.11 -27.00
CA ARG A 325 18.11 22.54 -25.80
C ARG A 325 17.40 23.88 -26.01
N SER A 326 18.07 24.87 -26.60
CA SER A 326 17.46 26.17 -26.91
C SER A 326 16.31 26.05 -27.92
N PHE A 327 16.41 25.15 -28.89
CA PHE A 327 15.31 24.84 -29.80
C PHE A 327 14.11 24.23 -29.07
N PHE A 328 14.34 23.25 -28.19
CA PHE A 328 13.28 22.69 -27.34
C PHE A 328 12.65 23.73 -26.42
N ALA A 329 13.45 24.57 -25.75
CA ALA A 329 12.96 25.67 -24.92
C ALA A 329 12.02 26.60 -25.70
N SER A 330 12.32 26.87 -26.98
CA SER A 330 11.47 27.70 -27.84
C SER A 330 10.12 27.04 -28.15
N ILE A 331 10.10 25.71 -28.35
CA ILE A 331 8.86 24.94 -28.55
C ILE A 331 8.03 24.94 -27.27
N LEU A 332 8.67 24.68 -26.12
CA LEU A 332 8.01 24.61 -24.83
C LEU A 332 7.42 25.97 -24.41
N ALA A 333 8.13 27.07 -24.67
CA ALA A 333 7.63 28.42 -24.47
C ALA A 333 6.34 28.71 -25.26
N SER A 334 6.19 28.12 -26.46
CA SER A 334 4.95 28.24 -27.24
C SER A 334 3.78 27.54 -26.54
N ILE A 335 4.01 26.39 -25.89
CA ILE A 335 2.97 25.65 -25.18
C ILE A 335 2.56 26.36 -23.88
N GLN A 336 3.53 26.92 -23.17
CA GLN A 336 3.26 27.73 -21.97
C GLN A 336 2.42 28.98 -22.29
N SER A 337 2.58 29.56 -23.48
CA SER A 337 1.80 30.73 -23.90
C SER A 337 0.28 30.49 -23.95
N GLU A 338 -0.15 29.22 -24.00
CA GLU A 338 -1.56 28.82 -23.97
C GLU A 338 -2.08 28.60 -22.54
N GLY A 339 -1.26 28.88 -21.52
CA GLY A 339 -1.63 28.77 -20.09
C GLY A 339 -1.32 27.42 -19.44
N THR A 340 -0.60 26.55 -20.14
CA THR A 340 -0.15 25.24 -19.63
C THR A 340 1.08 25.39 -18.73
N ILE A 341 1.07 24.75 -17.56
CA ILE A 341 2.19 24.72 -16.62
C ILE A 341 2.99 23.44 -16.82
N MET A 342 4.31 23.55 -16.96
CA MET A 342 5.19 22.38 -17.17
C MET A 342 5.84 21.93 -15.87
N VAL A 343 5.78 20.63 -15.59
CA VAL A 343 6.38 19.99 -14.42
C VAL A 343 7.47 19.05 -14.88
N ALA A 344 8.70 19.19 -14.38
CA ALA A 344 9.76 18.22 -14.61
C ALA A 344 9.86 17.23 -13.44
N GLU A 345 9.81 15.94 -13.74
CA GLU A 345 9.84 14.87 -12.73
C GLU A 345 11.19 14.17 -12.61
N GLY A 346 11.37 13.47 -11.49
CA GLY A 346 12.56 12.67 -11.19
C GLY A 346 13.84 13.49 -11.18
N ILE A 347 13.78 14.73 -10.70
CA ILE A 347 14.99 15.53 -10.50
C ILE A 347 15.78 14.97 -9.32
N GLU A 348 16.93 14.36 -9.61
CA GLU A 348 17.80 13.71 -8.62
C GLU A 348 19.10 14.49 -8.36
N THR A 349 19.50 15.37 -9.28
CA THR A 349 20.77 16.11 -9.18
C THR A 349 20.58 17.62 -9.42
N PRO A 350 21.46 18.48 -8.86
CA PRO A 350 21.41 19.91 -9.13
C PRO A 350 21.60 20.24 -10.62
N GLU A 351 22.39 19.46 -11.35
CA GLU A 351 22.58 19.65 -12.79
C GLU A 351 21.28 19.42 -13.58
N MET A 352 20.44 18.47 -13.16
CA MET A 352 19.11 18.28 -13.75
C MET A 352 18.22 19.51 -13.50
N ALA A 353 18.26 20.06 -12.29
CA ALA A 353 17.50 21.27 -11.94
C ALA A 353 17.95 22.50 -12.76
N GLU A 354 19.26 22.69 -12.94
CA GLU A 354 19.81 23.77 -13.79
C GLU A 354 19.34 23.64 -15.24
N ILE A 355 19.33 22.42 -15.79
CA ILE A 355 18.85 22.17 -17.15
C ILE A 355 17.36 22.49 -17.28
N CYS A 356 16.55 22.11 -16.29
CA CYS A 356 15.13 22.43 -16.28
C CYS A 356 14.91 23.95 -16.19
N HIS A 357 15.75 24.66 -15.42
CA HIS A 357 15.68 26.11 -15.29
C HIS A 357 16.03 26.80 -16.63
N ASP A 358 17.10 26.36 -17.28
CA ASP A 358 17.54 26.90 -18.58
C ASP A 358 16.52 26.67 -19.70
N ILE A 359 15.80 25.55 -19.65
CA ILE A 359 14.76 25.20 -20.63
C ILE A 359 13.46 25.97 -20.37
N GLY A 360 13.23 26.38 -19.12
CA GLY A 360 12.07 27.20 -18.73
C GLY A 360 10.91 26.40 -18.14
N PHE A 361 11.16 25.27 -17.49
CA PHE A 361 10.13 24.58 -16.71
C PHE A 361 9.61 25.46 -15.56
N ASP A 362 8.33 25.29 -15.22
CA ASP A 362 7.67 26.08 -14.16
C ASP A 362 7.82 25.41 -12.81
N LEU A 363 7.57 24.10 -12.76
CA LEU A 363 7.52 23.28 -11.56
C LEU A 363 8.51 22.10 -11.66
N VAL A 364 8.95 21.63 -10.50
CA VAL A 364 9.87 20.49 -10.36
C VAL A 364 9.46 19.56 -9.24
N GLN A 365 9.72 18.27 -9.46
CA GLN A 365 9.50 17.21 -8.49
C GLN A 365 10.62 16.17 -8.60
N GLY A 366 11.13 15.70 -7.48
CA GLY A 366 12.17 14.68 -7.45
C GLY A 366 12.89 14.58 -6.12
N PHE A 367 13.72 13.55 -5.96
CA PHE A 367 14.42 13.25 -4.71
C PHE A 367 15.48 14.29 -4.33
N TYR A 368 15.96 15.08 -5.28
CA TYR A 368 16.80 16.24 -5.00
C TYR A 368 16.10 17.26 -4.09
N TYR A 369 14.77 17.40 -4.25
CA TYR A 369 13.96 18.34 -3.48
C TYR A 369 13.29 17.68 -2.27
N SER A 370 12.58 16.58 -2.50
CA SER A 370 11.89 15.84 -1.44
C SER A 370 11.64 14.39 -1.83
N HIS A 371 11.78 13.50 -0.85
CA HIS A 371 11.24 12.16 -0.93
C HIS A 371 9.74 12.17 -0.59
N PRO A 372 8.96 11.18 -1.07
CA PRO A 372 7.59 10.99 -0.61
C PRO A 372 7.54 10.78 0.91
N THR A 373 6.77 11.61 1.61
CA THR A 373 6.62 11.54 3.07
C THR A 373 5.15 11.68 3.47
N VAL A 374 4.84 11.37 4.74
CA VAL A 374 3.53 11.68 5.30
C VAL A 374 3.51 13.17 5.64
N ILE A 375 2.49 13.90 5.19
CA ILE A 375 2.27 15.29 5.60
C ILE A 375 1.80 15.26 7.06
N GLN A 376 2.48 16.02 7.92
CA GLN A 376 2.18 16.14 9.35
C GLN A 376 1.39 17.40 9.68
#